data_AF-A0A081PCF8-F1
#
_entry.id   AF-A0A081PCF8-F1
#
_cell.length_a   1.000
_cell.length_b   1.000
_cell.length_c   1.000
_cell.angle_alpha   90.00
_cell.angle_beta   90.00
_cell.angle_gamma   90.00
#
_symmetry.space_group_name_H-M   'P 1'
#
loop_
_entity.id
_entity.type
_entity.pdbx_description
1 polymer ?
#
loop_
_entity_poly.entity_id
_entity_poly.type
_entity_poly.pdbx_seq_one_letter_code
_entity_poly.pdbx_strand_id
1 'polypeptide(L)'
;METTVQLALPEDFSTLCTIYQINPATLIQGFINQVFFPCFYSNPTGTDRWATYFFLNFLDVEEDAYEVDRELEEPYLRIFNLRLLQLLDHDEEGTNA
;
A
#
# COMPACT_ATOMS: atom_id res chain seq x y z
N MET A 1 10.24 4.77 18.16
CA MET A 1 11.65 4.60 17.79
C MET A 1 11.81 5.24 16.42
N GLU A 2 12.68 6.24 16.26
CA GLU A 2 12.95 6.80 14.93
C GLU A 2 13.89 5.86 14.19
N THR A 3 13.44 5.31 13.07
CA THR A 3 14.28 4.47 12.20
C THR A 3 14.93 5.37 11.15
N THR A 4 16.23 5.61 11.27
CA THR A 4 16.96 6.44 10.30
C THR A 4 17.27 5.59 9.07
N VAL A 5 16.40 5.64 8.06
CA VAL A 5 16.63 4.95 6.78
C VAL A 5 17.44 5.89 5.87
N GLN A 6 18.67 5.51 5.53
CA GLN A 6 19.43 6.20 4.48
C GLN A 6 18.90 5.73 3.11
N LEU A 7 18.08 6.56 2.47
CA LEU A 7 17.54 6.29 1.14
C LEU A 7 18.43 6.96 0.09
N ALA A 8 18.99 6.15 -0.81
CA ALA A 8 19.55 6.65 -2.07
C ALA A 8 18.38 6.91 -3.03
N LEU A 9 18.05 8.18 -3.24
CA LEU A 9 16.94 8.56 -4.12
C LEU A 9 17.39 8.54 -5.59
N PRO A 10 16.53 8.08 -6.53
CA PRO A 10 16.82 8.19 -7.95
C PRO A 10 17.14 9.63 -8.35
N GLU A 11 18.03 9.80 -9.32
CA GLU A 11 18.48 11.11 -9.80
C GLU A 11 17.30 11.94 -10.35
N ASP A 12 16.42 11.32 -11.14
CA ASP A 12 15.24 11.98 -11.69
C ASP A 12 14.30 12.47 -10.60
N PHE A 13 14.04 11.65 -9.58
CA PHE A 13 13.18 12.02 -8.46
C PHE A 13 13.78 13.17 -7.63
N SER A 14 15.09 13.13 -7.40
CA SER A 14 15.82 14.19 -6.70
C SER A 14 15.82 15.50 -7.49
N THR A 15 15.97 15.41 -8.82
CA THR A 15 15.91 16.54 -9.74
C THR A 15 14.52 17.18 -9.72
N LEU A 16 13.45 16.37 -9.79
CA LEU A 16 12.07 16.86 -9.69
C LEU A 16 11.82 17.54 -8.34
N CYS A 17 12.25 16.92 -7.23
CA CYS A 17 12.14 17.55 -5.91
C CYS A 17 12.86 18.90 -5.85
N THR A 18 14.03 19.00 -6.49
CA THR A 18 14.81 20.25 -6.57
C THR A 18 14.07 21.32 -7.38
N ILE A 19 13.56 20.97 -8.56
CA ILE A 19 12.82 21.89 -9.45
C ILE A 19 11.60 22.49 -8.72
N TYR A 20 10.85 21.66 -8.01
CA TYR A 20 9.62 22.08 -7.31
C TYR A 20 9.86 22.50 -5.86
N GLN A 21 11.11 22.53 -5.38
CA GLN A 21 11.48 22.86 -4.00
C GLN A 21 10.75 22.00 -2.95
N ILE A 22 10.54 20.73 -3.26
CA ILE A 22 9.88 19.76 -2.39
C ILE A 22 10.92 19.07 -1.53
N ASN A 23 10.65 18.95 -0.21
CA ASN A 23 11.44 18.07 0.65
C ASN A 23 11.09 16.60 0.35
N PRO A 24 12.02 15.78 -0.16
CA PRO A 24 11.75 14.40 -0.51
C PRO A 24 11.22 13.58 0.66
N ALA A 25 11.72 13.82 1.88
CA ALA A 25 11.30 13.09 3.07
C ALA A 25 9.82 13.32 3.38
N THR A 26 9.32 14.54 3.19
CA THR A 26 7.90 14.87 3.40
C THR A 26 7.02 14.10 2.42
N LEU A 27 7.43 14.01 1.15
CA LEU A 27 6.66 13.31 0.12
C LEU A 27 6.64 11.79 0.36
N ILE A 28 7.79 11.21 0.67
CA ILE A 28 7.91 9.78 0.99
C ILE A 28 7.11 9.43 2.25
N GLN A 29 7.19 10.24 3.31
CA GLN A 29 6.39 10.03 4.50
C GLN A 29 4.89 10.15 4.20
N GLY A 30 4.49 11.10 3.35
CA GLY A 30 3.12 11.23 2.88
C GLY A 30 2.63 9.98 2.16
N PHE A 31 3.47 9.37 1.32
CA PHE A 31 3.18 8.12 0.64
C PHE A 31 3.03 6.94 1.63
N ILE A 32 3.97 6.79 2.56
CA ILE A 32 3.93 5.71 3.57
C ILE A 32 2.68 5.83 4.44
N ASN A 33 2.31 7.05 4.84
CA ASN A 33 1.12 7.30 5.65
C ASN A 33 -0.19 6.92 4.94
N GLN A 34 -0.19 6.78 3.61
CA GLN A 34 -1.35 6.33 2.83
C GLN A 34 -1.43 4.80 2.70
N VAL A 35 -0.41 4.06 3.13
CA VAL A 35 -0.48 2.59 3.17
C VAL A 35 -1.36 2.19 4.35
N PHE A 36 -2.60 1.84 4.07
CA PHE A 36 -3.57 1.48 5.10
C PHE A 36 -4.47 0.33 4.63
N PHE A 37 -4.01 -0.90 4.89
CA PHE A 37 -4.69 -2.12 4.46
C PHE A 37 -6.18 -2.19 4.86
N PRO A 38 -6.60 -1.87 6.11
CA PRO A 38 -8.01 -2.01 6.47
C PRO A 38 -8.95 -1.06 5.71
N CYS A 39 -8.53 0.18 5.41
CA CYS A 39 -9.32 1.12 4.58
C CYS A 39 -9.26 0.73 3.12
N PHE A 40 -8.10 0.32 2.61
CA PHE A 40 -7.98 -0.14 1.23
C PHE A 40 -8.96 -1.29 0.94
N TYR A 41 -9.06 -2.27 1.84
CA TYR A 41 -10.00 -3.38 1.68
C TYR A 41 -11.46 -2.99 1.88
N SER A 42 -11.74 -1.95 2.67
CA SER A 42 -13.12 -1.47 2.87
C SER A 42 -13.57 -0.49 1.77
N ASN A 43 -12.64 0.11 1.03
CA ASN A 43 -12.91 0.98 -0.12
C ASN A 43 -11.75 0.94 -1.14
N PRO A 44 -11.71 -0.07 -2.02
CA PRO A 44 -10.62 -0.23 -3.00
C PRO A 44 -10.62 0.84 -4.10
N THR A 45 -11.66 1.68 -4.16
CA THR A 45 -11.78 2.81 -5.10
C THR A 45 -11.30 4.14 -4.51
N GLY A 46 -10.92 4.17 -3.23
CA GLY A 46 -10.43 5.36 -2.55
C GLY A 46 -9.15 5.93 -3.15
N THR A 47 -8.89 7.22 -2.90
CA THR A 47 -7.69 7.92 -3.42
C THR A 47 -6.38 7.33 -2.92
N ASP A 48 -6.39 6.74 -1.73
CA ASP A 48 -5.20 6.24 -1.02
C ASP A 48 -4.78 4.84 -1.50
N ARG A 49 -5.52 4.28 -2.47
CA ARG A 49 -5.30 2.93 -3.01
C ARG A 49 -3.94 2.76 -3.68
N TRP A 50 -3.38 3.83 -4.27
CA TRP A 50 -2.16 3.75 -5.06
C TRP A 50 -0.93 3.38 -4.23
N ALA A 51 -0.80 3.94 -3.03
CA ALA A 51 0.30 3.59 -2.13
C ALA A 51 0.20 2.13 -1.69
N THR A 52 -1.02 1.67 -1.39
CA THR A 52 -1.26 0.28 -1.01
C THR A 52 -1.01 -0.69 -2.16
N TYR A 53 -1.44 -0.35 -3.40
CA TYR A 53 -1.15 -1.18 -4.59
C TYR A 53 0.34 -1.29 -4.88
N PHE A 54 1.08 -0.19 -4.77
CA PHE A 54 2.53 -0.22 -4.92
C PHE A 54 3.17 -1.17 -3.91
N PHE A 55 2.75 -1.09 -2.64
CA PHE A 55 3.27 -1.98 -1.60
C PHE A 55 2.91 -3.45 -1.84
N LEU A 56 1.67 -3.75 -2.25
CA LEU A 56 1.26 -5.10 -2.59
C LEU A 56 2.03 -5.66 -3.80
N ASN A 57 2.26 -4.85 -4.82
CA ASN A 57 3.08 -5.25 -5.98
C ASN A 57 4.54 -5.50 -5.57
N PHE A 58 5.07 -4.70 -4.65
CA PHE A 58 6.40 -4.94 -4.11
C PHE A 58 6.49 -6.29 -3.39
N LEU A 59 5.49 -6.62 -2.55
CA LEU A 59 5.42 -7.94 -1.91
C LEU A 59 5.30 -9.06 -2.96
N ASP A 60 4.43 -8.94 -3.95
CA ASP A 60 4.25 -9.99 -4.98
C ASP A 60 5.55 -10.33 -5.74
N VAL A 61 6.46 -9.36 -5.87
CA VAL A 61 7.74 -9.55 -6.55
C VAL A 61 8.86 -10.00 -5.61
N GLU A 62 8.88 -9.49 -4.37
CA GLU A 62 10.03 -9.59 -3.48
C GLU A 62 9.75 -10.38 -2.17
N GLU A 63 8.51 -10.79 -1.87
CA GLU A 63 8.12 -11.43 -0.60
C GLU A 63 8.97 -12.66 -0.28
N ASP A 64 9.28 -13.48 -1.29
CA ASP A 64 10.10 -14.69 -1.15
C ASP A 64 11.51 -14.42 -0.60
N ALA A 65 12.00 -13.17 -0.68
CA ALA A 65 13.27 -12.76 -0.13
C ALA A 65 13.22 -12.44 1.38
N TYR A 66 12.03 -12.40 1.99
CA TYR A 66 11.82 -11.99 3.37
C TYR A 66 11.27 -13.13 4.24
N GLU A 67 11.74 -13.19 5.49
CA GLU A 67 11.13 -14.04 6.52
C GLU A 67 9.91 -13.31 7.10
N VAL A 68 8.72 -13.70 6.64
CA VAL A 68 7.46 -13.07 7.05
C VAL A 68 7.02 -13.59 8.42
N ASP A 69 6.79 -12.67 9.36
CA ASP A 69 6.14 -12.98 10.63
C ASP A 69 4.64 -13.22 10.40
N ARG A 70 4.30 -14.50 10.24
CA ARG A 70 2.92 -14.94 9.96
C ARG A 70 1.95 -14.61 11.10
N GLU A 71 2.41 -14.55 12.36
CA GLU A 71 1.52 -14.21 13.48
C GLU A 71 1.04 -12.75 13.41
N LEU A 72 1.94 -11.85 13.00
CA LEU A 72 1.61 -10.43 12.80
C LEU A 72 0.84 -10.17 11.50
N GLU A 73 1.04 -10.99 10.48
CA GLU A 73 0.40 -10.86 9.18
C GLU A 73 -1.05 -11.35 9.16
N GLU A 74 -1.33 -12.50 9.80
CA GLU A 74 -2.62 -13.20 9.75
C GLU A 74 -3.85 -12.29 10.01
N PRO A 75 -3.85 -11.36 10.98
CA PRO A 75 -4.98 -10.46 11.19
C PRO A 75 -5.32 -9.61 9.96
N TYR A 76 -4.31 -9.17 9.21
CA TYR A 76 -4.50 -8.35 8.00
C TYR A 76 -5.04 -9.20 6.85
N LEU A 77 -4.50 -10.41 6.63
CA LEU A 77 -4.99 -11.34 5.62
C LEU A 77 -6.43 -11.78 5.89
N ARG A 78 -6.77 -12.02 7.16
CA ARG A 78 -8.14 -12.35 7.53
C ARG A 78 -9.12 -11.22 7.20
N ILE A 79 -8.77 -9.98 7.52
CA ILE A 79 -9.60 -8.81 7.17
C ILE A 79 -9.71 -8.67 5.65
N PHE A 80 -8.60 -8.86 4.93
CA PHE A 80 -8.58 -8.83 3.47
C PHE A 80 -9.55 -9.84 2.86
N ASN A 81 -9.41 -11.11 3.21
CA ASN A 81 -10.22 -12.19 2.66
C ASN A 81 -11.71 -12.01 2.96
N LEU A 82 -12.05 -11.55 4.18
CA LEU A 82 -13.44 -11.24 4.53
C LEU A 82 -14.02 -10.13 3.65
N ARG A 83 -13.24 -9.08 3.37
CA ARG A 83 -13.69 -7.98 2.50
C ARG A 83 -13.78 -8.38 1.04
N LEU A 84 -12.85 -9.19 0.56
CA LEU A 84 -12.88 -9.72 -0.81
C LEU A 84 -14.14 -10.56 -1.05
N LEU A 85 -14.48 -11.44 -0.11
CA LEU A 85 -15.71 -12.24 -0.18
C LEU A 85 -16.97 -11.35 -0.22
N GLN A 86 -17.02 -10.31 0.61
CA GLN A 86 -18.14 -9.34 0.60
C GLN A 86 -18.29 -8.60 -0.74
N LEU A 87 -17.17 -8.28 -1.40
CA LEU A 87 -17.21 -7.63 -2.71
C LEU A 87 -17.69 -8.58 -3.81
N LEU A 88 -17.25 -9.84 -3.77
CA LEU A 88 -17.68 -10.86 -4.73
C LEU A 88 -19.18 -11.19 -4.58
N ASP A 89 -19.68 -11.29 -3.35
CA ASP A 89 -21.11 -11.51 -3.08
C ASP A 89 -21.98 -10.35 -3.63
N HIS A 90 -21.48 -9.11 -3.58
CA HIS A 90 -22.19 -7.94 -4.10
C HIS A 90 -22.27 -7.88 -5.63
N ASP A 91 -21.29 -8.41 -6.35
CA ASP A 91 -21.31 -8.46 -7.83
C ASP A 91 -22.31 -9.51 -8.36
N GLU A 92 -22.60 -10.57 -7.60
CA GLU A 92 -23.60 -11.58 -7.98
C GLU A 92 -25.05 -11.06 -7.85
N GLU A 93 -25.34 -10.16 -6.90
CA GLU A 93 -26.68 -9.55 -6.75
C GLU A 93 -26.95 -8.44 -7.79
N GLY A 94 -25.91 -7.82 -8.36
CA GLY A 94 -26.02 -6.73 -9.34
C GLY A 94 -26.18 -7.15 -10.81
N THR A 95 -26.06 -8.44 -11.12
CA THR A 95 -26.07 -8.94 -12.52
C THR A 95 -27.47 -9.43 -12.98
N ASN A 96 -28.50 -9.31 -12.13
CA ASN A 96 -29.90 -9.55 -12.49
C ASN A 96 -30.73 -8.25 -12.43
N ALA A 97 -30.49 -7.34 -13.37
CA ALA A 97 -31.39 -6.22 -13.66
C ALA A 97 -31.43 -5.91 -15.16
#